data_AF-A0A1V5A7I4-F1
#
_entry.id   AF-A0A1V5A7I4-F1
#
_cell.length_a   1.000
_cell.length_b   1.000
_cell.length_c   1.000
_cell.angle_alpha   90.00
_cell.angle_beta   90.00
_cell.angle_gamma   90.00
#
_symmetry.space_group_name_H-M   'P 1'
#
loop_
_entity.id
_entity.type
_entity.pdbx_description
1 polymer ?
#
loop_
_entity_poly.entity_id
_entity_poly.type
_entity_poly.pdbx_seq_one_letter_code
_entity_poly.pdbx_strand_id
1 'polypeptide(L)'
;MNDLEEFELTLQEIVSRGGEEIAEAWMKDIEVEYGRAPLIFKRMAERPEVLISHLLYKTAVIKTSAIDPKYTELISMAVGAALRCPHCTSYHMQAAAKKGATREEILEVILIAGMISNSSVLANAYRIFDEKMSRCLPCENRGIDIPER
;
A
#
# COMPACT_ATOMS: atom_id res chain seq x y z
N MET A 1 -6.42 -26.30 9.62
CA MET A 1 -7.40 -25.52 8.85
C MET A 1 -6.62 -24.84 7.74
N ASN A 2 -7.04 -25.00 6.49
CA ASN A 2 -6.40 -24.29 5.38
C ASN A 2 -6.98 -22.87 5.25
N ASP A 3 -6.32 -21.98 4.52
CA ASP A 3 -6.72 -20.56 4.42
C ASP A 3 -8.13 -20.37 3.82
N LEU A 4 -8.57 -21.31 2.97
CA LEU A 4 -9.90 -21.27 2.35
C LEU A 4 -11.00 -21.61 3.36
N GLU A 5 -10.79 -22.64 4.18
CA GLU A 5 -11.71 -23.01 5.27
C GLU A 5 -11.89 -21.85 6.26
N GLU A 6 -10.81 -21.16 6.62
CA GLU A 6 -10.88 -20.00 7.53
C GLU A 6 -11.65 -18.83 6.90
N PHE A 7 -11.44 -18.57 5.60
CA PHE A 7 -12.17 -17.54 4.87
C PHE A 7 -13.67 -17.84 4.80
N GLU A 8 -14.05 -19.09 4.51
CA GLU A 8 -15.45 -19.51 4.49
C GLU A 8 -16.13 -19.36 5.86
N LEU A 9 -15.44 -19.72 6.95
CA LEU A 9 -15.93 -19.50 8.32
C LEU A 9 -16.13 -18.01 8.62
N THR A 10 -15.19 -17.16 8.19
CA THR A 10 -15.31 -15.71 8.35
C THR A 10 -16.54 -15.16 7.62
N LEU A 11 -16.82 -15.65 6.40
CA LEU A 11 -18.01 -15.26 5.65
C LEU A 11 -19.30 -15.73 6.32
N GLN A 12 -19.33 -16.97 6.83
CA GLN A 12 -20.48 -17.50 7.57
C GLN A 12 -20.75 -16.66 8.82
N GLU A 13 -19.70 -16.27 9.53
CA GLU A 13 -19.81 -15.39 10.69
C GLU A 13 -20.46 -14.05 10.32
N ILE A 14 -19.99 -13.41 9.23
CA ILE A 14 -20.57 -12.16 8.71
C ILE A 14 -22.06 -12.29 8.40
N VAL A 15 -22.45 -13.38 7.73
CA VAL A 15 -23.85 -13.65 7.40
C VAL A 15 -24.69 -13.86 8.67
N SER A 16 -24.13 -14.49 9.69
CA SER A 16 -24.85 -14.84 10.93
C SER A 16 -25.04 -13.66 11.89
N ARG A 17 -24.04 -12.79 12.04
CA ARG A 17 -24.03 -11.67 13.01
C ARG A 17 -24.44 -10.34 12.37
N GLY A 18 -24.36 -10.23 11.05
CA GLY A 18 -24.65 -9.00 10.32
C GLY A 18 -23.45 -8.06 10.23
N GLY A 19 -23.45 -7.23 9.18
CA GLY A 19 -22.29 -6.38 8.85
C GLY A 19 -21.98 -5.29 9.87
N GLU A 20 -22.99 -4.71 10.52
CA GLU A 20 -22.79 -3.67 11.55
C GLU A 20 -22.03 -4.23 12.76
N GLU A 21 -22.52 -5.34 13.32
CA GLU A 21 -21.91 -5.97 14.50
C GLU A 21 -20.47 -6.42 14.22
N ILE A 22 -20.22 -6.98 13.04
CA ILE A 22 -18.87 -7.41 12.64
C ILE A 22 -17.93 -6.23 12.43
N ALA A 23 -18.39 -5.16 11.78
CA ALA A 23 -17.58 -3.97 11.59
C ALA A 23 -17.17 -3.36 12.93
N GLU A 24 -18.09 -3.30 13.91
CA GLU A 24 -17.77 -2.84 15.26
C GLU A 24 -16.77 -3.75 15.98
N ALA A 25 -16.96 -5.07 15.89
CA ALA A 25 -16.05 -6.04 16.49
C ALA A 25 -14.63 -5.92 15.91
N TRP A 26 -14.50 -5.91 14.58
CA TRP A 26 -13.20 -5.80 13.91
C TRP A 26 -12.51 -4.46 14.18
N MET A 27 -13.27 -3.36 14.28
CA MET A 27 -12.70 -2.06 14.67
C MET A 27 -12.13 -2.11 16.08
N LYS A 28 -12.82 -2.76 17.02
CA LYS A 28 -12.32 -2.94 18.38
C LYS A 28 -11.03 -3.77 18.40
N ASP A 29 -10.97 -4.84 17.62
CA ASP A 29 -9.77 -5.68 17.52
C ASP A 29 -8.58 -4.90 16.97
N ILE A 30 -8.80 -4.07 15.95
CA ILE A 30 -7.79 -3.16 15.40
C ILE A 30 -7.30 -2.16 16.46
N GLU A 31 -8.19 -1.59 17.27
CA GLU A 31 -7.80 -0.67 18.34
C GLU A 31 -6.97 -1.37 19.42
N VAL A 32 -7.30 -2.62 19.76
CA VAL A 32 -6.53 -3.44 20.72
C VAL A 32 -5.15 -3.78 20.16
N GLU A 33 -5.05 -4.23 18.90
CA GLU A 33 -3.80 -4.65 18.29
C GLU A 33 -2.82 -3.48 18.09
N TYR A 34 -3.33 -2.34 17.65
CA TYR A 34 -2.50 -1.20 17.24
C TYR A 34 -2.47 -0.05 18.24
N GLY A 35 -3.21 -0.15 19.35
CA GLY A 35 -3.39 0.91 20.34
C GLY A 35 -4.20 2.12 19.85
N ARG A 36 -4.51 2.18 18.55
CA ARG A 36 -5.40 3.14 17.91
C ARG A 36 -5.84 2.59 16.55
N ALA A 37 -7.08 2.84 16.15
CA ALA A 37 -7.50 2.55 14.79
C ALA A 37 -7.04 3.66 13.81
N PRO A 38 -6.42 3.29 12.67
CA PRO A 38 -6.14 4.22 11.60
C PRO A 38 -7.38 4.99 11.15
N LEU A 39 -7.23 6.28 10.83
CA LEU A 39 -8.34 7.13 10.42
C LEU A 39 -9.11 6.56 9.22
N ILE A 40 -8.42 5.91 8.28
CA ILE A 40 -9.04 5.26 7.13
C ILE A 40 -10.07 4.20 7.55
N PHE A 41 -9.74 3.36 8.53
CA PHE A 41 -10.67 2.34 9.01
C PHE A 41 -11.81 2.96 9.82
N LYS A 42 -11.54 4.03 10.59
CA LYS A 42 -12.61 4.79 11.27
C LYS A 42 -13.63 5.36 10.27
N ARG A 43 -13.17 5.92 9.16
CA ARG A 43 -14.07 6.45 8.11
C ARG A 43 -14.78 5.34 7.34
N MET A 44 -14.10 4.22 7.08
CA MET A 44 -14.73 3.06 6.46
C MET A 44 -15.79 2.43 7.39
N ALA A 45 -15.60 2.46 8.71
CA ALA A 45 -16.56 1.91 9.68
C ALA A 45 -17.91 2.65 9.68
N GLU A 46 -17.97 3.90 9.22
CA GLU A 46 -19.23 4.62 8.96
C GLU A 46 -20.06 3.95 7.86
N ARG A 47 -19.46 3.04 7.08
CA ARG A 47 -20.07 2.22 6.02
C ARG A 47 -19.60 0.77 6.13
N PRO A 48 -20.21 -0.06 6.99
CA PRO A 48 -19.74 -1.42 7.32
C PRO A 48 -19.39 -2.29 6.12
N GLU A 49 -20.14 -2.19 5.02
CA GLU A 49 -19.88 -2.93 3.79
C GLU A 49 -18.51 -2.60 3.16
N VAL A 50 -18.07 -1.34 3.26
CA VAL A 50 -16.78 -0.87 2.77
C VAL A 50 -15.66 -1.37 3.67
N LEU A 51 -15.82 -1.24 4.99
CA LEU A 51 -14.82 -1.71 5.95
C LEU A 51 -14.61 -3.22 5.84
N ILE A 52 -15.69 -4.00 5.87
CA ILE A 52 -15.62 -5.46 5.83
C ILE A 52 -14.96 -5.92 4.54
N SER A 53 -15.41 -5.38 3.39
CA SER A 53 -14.82 -5.73 2.08
C SER A 53 -13.33 -5.41 2.04
N HIS A 54 -12.92 -4.25 2.55
CA HIS A 54 -11.52 -3.85 2.61
C HIS A 54 -10.69 -4.77 3.49
N LEU A 55 -11.17 -5.10 4.69
CA LEU A 55 -10.45 -5.93 5.65
C LEU A 55 -10.38 -7.40 5.21
N LEU A 56 -11.43 -7.93 4.58
CA LEU A 56 -11.39 -9.26 3.96
C LEU A 56 -10.32 -9.33 2.87
N TYR A 57 -10.31 -8.37 1.94
CA TYR A 57 -9.31 -8.31 0.88
C TYR A 57 -7.89 -8.18 1.45
N LYS A 58 -7.67 -7.23 2.37
CA LYS A 58 -6.37 -7.03 3.03
C LYS A 58 -5.90 -8.33 3.71
N THR A 59 -6.78 -8.99 4.44
CA THR A 59 -6.45 -10.21 5.19
C THR A 59 -6.11 -11.35 4.24
N ALA A 60 -6.88 -11.53 3.16
CA ALA A 60 -6.58 -12.53 2.15
C ALA A 60 -5.19 -12.30 1.53
N VAL A 61 -4.89 -11.07 1.07
CA VAL A 61 -3.58 -10.73 0.49
C VAL A 61 -2.42 -11.05 1.43
N ILE A 62 -2.57 -10.78 2.73
CA ILE A 62 -1.51 -11.02 3.72
C ILE A 62 -1.39 -12.52 4.04
N LYS A 63 -2.50 -13.22 4.28
CA LYS A 63 -2.49 -14.62 4.71
C LYS A 63 -2.03 -15.57 3.61
N THR A 64 -2.44 -15.32 2.37
CA THR A 64 -2.03 -16.16 1.23
C THR A 64 -0.66 -15.79 0.67
N SER A 65 0.05 -14.85 1.30
CA SER A 65 1.38 -14.45 0.86
C SER A 65 2.40 -15.55 1.14
N ALA A 66 3.12 -15.97 0.10
CA ALA A 66 4.28 -16.86 0.26
C ALA A 66 5.53 -16.12 0.79
N ILE A 67 5.45 -14.79 0.96
CA ILE A 67 6.56 -13.96 1.43
C ILE A 67 6.52 -13.90 2.95
N ASP A 68 7.69 -14.10 3.58
CA ASP A 68 7.82 -13.98 5.04
C ASP A 68 7.24 -12.64 5.54
N PRO A 69 6.53 -12.64 6.69
CA PRO A 69 5.90 -11.44 7.21
C PRO A 69 6.83 -10.24 7.37
N LYS A 70 8.12 -10.43 7.68
CA LYS A 70 9.13 -9.37 7.76
C LYS A 70 9.27 -8.65 6.42
N TYR A 71 9.45 -9.42 5.34
CA TYR A 71 9.63 -8.86 4.00
C TYR A 71 8.35 -8.24 3.45
N THR A 72 7.19 -8.80 3.78
CA THR A 72 5.89 -8.20 3.44
C THR A 72 5.75 -6.78 4.01
N GLU A 73 6.16 -6.55 5.27
CA GLU A 73 6.14 -5.22 5.86
C GLU A 73 7.21 -4.29 5.28
N LEU A 74 8.42 -4.79 5.01
CA LEU A 74 9.47 -3.99 4.37
C LEU A 74 9.06 -3.50 2.97
N ILE A 75 8.42 -4.38 2.17
CA ILE A 75 7.86 -4.00 0.86
C ILE A 75 6.77 -2.95 1.04
N SER A 76 5.85 -3.15 2.00
CA SER A 76 4.76 -2.21 2.28
C SER A 76 5.28 -0.84 2.74
N MET A 77 6.34 -0.82 3.56
CA MET A 77 7.05 0.38 3.97
C MET A 77 7.67 1.11 2.77
N ALA A 78 8.34 0.38 1.88
CA ALA A 78 8.95 0.93 0.66
C ALA A 78 7.92 1.60 -0.25
N VAL A 79 6.78 0.93 -0.47
CA VAL A 79 5.65 1.47 -1.24
C VAL A 79 5.08 2.72 -0.56
N GLY A 80 4.87 2.68 0.76
CA GLY A 80 4.43 3.85 1.52
C GLY A 80 5.38 5.04 1.39
N ALA A 81 6.69 4.80 1.41
CA ALA A 81 7.71 5.84 1.24
C ALA A 81 7.70 6.42 -0.19
N ALA A 82 7.66 5.56 -1.22
CA ALA A 82 7.61 5.97 -2.62
C ALA A 82 6.34 6.78 -2.95
N LEU A 83 5.20 6.42 -2.35
CA LEU A 83 3.93 7.13 -2.46
C LEU A 83 3.83 8.37 -1.56
N ARG A 84 4.89 8.70 -0.81
CA ARG A 84 4.93 9.84 0.11
C ARG A 84 3.81 9.80 1.15
N CYS A 85 3.55 8.64 1.74
CA CYS A 85 2.58 8.44 2.83
C CYS A 85 3.32 8.30 4.18
N PRO A 86 3.54 9.39 4.96
CA PRO A 86 4.29 9.32 6.21
C PRO A 86 3.69 8.35 7.23
N HIS A 87 2.35 8.29 7.29
CA HIS A 87 1.65 7.37 8.17
C HIS A 87 1.92 5.91 7.78
N CYS A 88 1.79 5.57 6.49
CA CYS A 88 2.05 4.23 5.98
C CYS A 88 3.51 3.83 6.22
N THR A 89 4.45 4.71 5.88
CA THR A 89 5.88 4.47 6.09
C THR A 89 6.19 4.22 7.56
N SER A 90 5.72 5.08 8.46
CA SER A 90 5.97 4.94 9.91
C SER A 90 5.37 3.64 10.46
N TYR A 91 4.13 3.33 10.07
CA TYR A 91 3.43 2.14 10.54
C TYR A 91 4.12 0.85 10.07
N HIS A 92 4.37 0.70 8.78
CA HIS A 92 4.99 -0.51 8.23
C HIS A 92 6.46 -0.65 8.65
N MET A 93 7.17 0.45 8.90
CA MET A 93 8.51 0.40 9.50
C MET A 93 8.49 -0.21 10.90
N GLN A 94 7.54 0.20 11.75
CA GLN A 94 7.38 -0.37 13.09
C GLN A 94 6.94 -1.84 13.04
N ALA A 95 6.03 -2.18 12.12
CA ALA A 95 5.58 -3.56 11.93
C ALA A 95 6.72 -4.47 11.45
N ALA A 96 7.54 -4.01 10.50
CA ALA A 96 8.73 -4.73 10.05
C ALA A 96 9.72 -4.96 11.21
N ALA A 97 10.00 -3.92 12.00
CA ALA A 97 10.88 -4.03 13.16
C ALA A 97 10.36 -5.05 14.20
N LYS A 98 9.05 -5.04 14.50
CA LYS A 98 8.40 -6.04 15.37
C LYS A 98 8.53 -7.48 14.83
N LYS A 99 8.61 -7.63 13.51
CA LYS A 99 8.81 -8.92 12.82
C LYS A 99 10.29 -9.26 12.59
N GLY A 100 11.21 -8.55 13.26
CA GLY A 100 12.64 -8.86 13.26
C GLY A 100 13.45 -8.19 12.16
N ALA A 101 12.91 -7.17 11.47
CA ALA A 101 13.72 -6.37 10.56
C ALA A 101 14.80 -5.59 11.30
N THR A 102 16.03 -5.63 10.78
CA THR A 102 17.14 -4.87 11.37
C THR A 102 17.11 -3.41 10.94
N ARG A 103 17.87 -2.58 11.66
CA ARG A 103 18.05 -1.17 11.28
C ARG A 103 18.66 -1.06 9.88
N GLU A 104 19.62 -1.93 9.58
CA GLU A 104 20.33 -1.99 8.30
C GLU A 104 19.38 -2.37 7.17
N GLU A 105 18.52 -3.38 7.36
CA GLU A 105 17.49 -3.75 6.38
C GLU A 105 16.53 -2.58 6.10
N ILE A 106 16.09 -1.86 7.13
CA ILE A 106 15.21 -0.70 6.97
C ILE A 106 15.90 0.42 6.19
N LEU A 107 17.17 0.73 6.51
CA LEU A 107 17.95 1.74 5.80
C LEU A 107 18.14 1.37 4.32
N GLU A 108 18.46 0.11 4.03
CA GLU A 108 18.62 -0.39 2.67
C GLU A 108 17.33 -0.25 1.86
N VAL A 109 16.19 -0.62 2.46
CA VAL A 109 14.89 -0.50 1.80
C VAL A 109 14.52 0.95 1.48
N ILE A 110 14.89 1.91 2.34
CA ILE A 110 14.71 3.35 2.07
C ILE A 110 15.53 3.77 0.84
N LEU A 111 16.80 3.34 0.76
CA LEU A 111 17.67 3.64 -0.38
C LEU A 111 17.11 3.06 -1.68
N ILE A 112 16.66 1.80 -1.65
CA ILE A 112 16.03 1.13 -2.80
C ILE A 112 14.77 1.88 -3.23
N ALA A 113 13.88 2.22 -2.29
CA ALA A 113 12.66 2.96 -2.59
C ALA A 113 12.97 4.33 -3.23
N GLY A 114 13.97 5.04 -2.72
CA GLY A 114 14.43 6.32 -3.27
C GLY A 114 15.01 6.19 -4.68
N MET A 115 15.86 5.19 -4.91
CA MET A 115 16.45 4.90 -6.22
C MET A 115 15.37 4.65 -7.29
N ILE A 116 14.43 3.74 -7.01
CA ILE A 116 13.33 3.42 -7.94
C ILE A 116 12.42 4.64 -8.18
N SER A 117 12.13 5.41 -7.13
CA SER A 117 11.33 6.64 -7.25
C SER A 117 12.02 7.67 -8.16
N ASN A 118 13.33 7.85 -8.03
CA ASN A 118 14.11 8.73 -8.91
C ASN A 118 14.13 8.23 -10.36
N SER A 119 14.36 6.94 -10.57
CA SER A 119 14.33 6.33 -11.92
C SER A 119 12.98 6.54 -12.60
N SER A 120 11.87 6.43 -11.86
CA SER A 120 10.53 6.71 -12.41
C SER A 120 10.39 8.15 -12.88
N VAL A 121 10.89 9.13 -12.12
CA VAL A 121 10.89 10.54 -12.54
C VAL A 121 11.67 10.71 -13.84
N LEU A 122 12.91 10.22 -13.89
CA LEU A 122 13.77 10.35 -15.07
C LEU A 122 13.16 9.67 -16.30
N ALA A 123 12.71 8.42 -16.16
CA ALA A 123 12.17 7.64 -17.28
C ALA A 123 10.90 8.26 -17.87
N ASN A 124 10.02 8.81 -17.02
CA ASN A 124 8.78 9.43 -17.50
C ASN A 124 9.03 10.83 -18.05
N ALA A 125 9.83 11.65 -17.37
CA ALA A 125 10.12 13.02 -17.81
C ALA A 125 10.91 13.05 -19.12
N TYR A 126 11.93 12.19 -19.27
CA TYR A 126 12.70 12.13 -20.53
C TYR A 126 11.85 11.65 -21.70
N ARG A 127 10.94 10.69 -21.52
CA ARG A 127 10.01 10.29 -22.59
C ARG A 127 9.14 11.45 -23.05
N ILE A 128 8.58 12.21 -22.12
CA ILE A 128 7.78 13.40 -22.44
C ILE A 128 8.65 14.48 -23.10
N PHE A 129 9.88 14.67 -22.61
CA PHE A 129 10.83 15.61 -23.22
C PHE A 129 11.11 15.23 -24.67
N ASP A 130 11.47 13.97 -24.94
CA ASP A 130 11.69 13.48 -26.29
C ASP A 130 10.43 13.65 -27.15
N GLU A 131 9.24 13.33 -26.65
CA GLU A 131 7.97 13.51 -27.38
C GLU A 131 7.63 14.98 -27.69
N LYS A 132 7.93 15.92 -26.79
CA LYS A 132 7.48 17.32 -26.89
C LYS A 132 8.53 18.30 -27.39
N MET A 133 9.80 17.98 -27.16
CA MET A 133 10.95 18.83 -27.47
C MET A 133 11.81 18.29 -28.63
N SER A 134 11.60 17.04 -29.09
CA SER A 134 12.20 16.62 -30.37
C SER A 134 11.52 17.36 -31.54
N ARG A 135 12.33 17.77 -32.52
CA ARG A 135 11.84 18.41 -33.74
C ARG A 135 11.16 17.37 -34.66
N CYS A 136 9.82 17.45 -34.79
CA CYS A 136 8.92 16.75 -35.75
C CYS A 136 8.76 15.22 -35.56
N LEU A 137 7.60 14.52 -35.63
CA LEU A 137 6.28 14.62 -36.33
C LEU A 137 5.21 13.77 -35.57
N PRO A 138 3.87 14.03 -35.61
CA PRO A 138 3.08 14.56 -36.73
C PRO A 138 2.34 15.88 -36.45
N CYS A 139 1.85 16.44 -37.54
CA CYS A 139 1.39 17.81 -37.81
C CYS A 139 0.30 18.43 -36.91
N GLU A 140 -0.10 17.79 -35.81
CA GLU A 140 -1.24 18.24 -34.99
C GLU A 140 -0.85 18.87 -33.66
N ASN A 141 0.34 18.58 -33.11
CA ASN A 141 0.81 19.21 -31.87
C ASN A 141 2.14 19.92 -32.12
N ARG A 142 2.07 21.23 -32.34
CA ARG A 142 3.24 22.12 -32.46
C ARG A 142 4.19 21.88 -31.28
N GLY A 143 5.28 21.16 -31.52
CA GLY A 143 6.42 21.10 -30.60
C GLY A 143 6.97 22.50 -30.37
N ILE A 144 7.63 22.71 -29.24
CA ILE A 144 8.23 24.00 -28.88
C ILE A 144 9.73 23.91 -29.20
N ASP A 145 10.23 24.80 -30.06
CA ASP A 145 11.66 24.92 -30.32
C ASP A 145 12.38 25.41 -29.06
N ILE A 146 13.29 24.58 -28.52
CA ILE A 146 14.26 25.01 -27.51
C ILE A 146 15.53 25.43 -28.26
N PRO A 147 16.03 26.68 -28.10
CA PRO A 147 17.30 27.07 -28.69
C PRO A 147 18.45 26.27 -28.07
N GLU A 148 19.28 25.68 -28.92
CA GLU A 148 20.57 25.11 -28.51
C GLU A 148 21.44 26.26 -27.97
N ARG A 149 21.86 26.15 -26.70
CA ARG A 149 22.89 27.02 -26.14
C ARG A 149 24.27 26.44 -26.42
#